data_AF-A0A7S1MVG5-F1
#
_entry.id   AF-A0A7S1MVG5-F1
#
_cell.length_a   1.000
_cell.length_b   1.000
_cell.length_c   1.000
_cell.angle_alpha   90.00
_cell.angle_beta   90.00
_cell.angle_gamma   90.00
#
_symmetry.space_group_name_H-M   'P 1'
#
loop_
_entity.id
_entity.type
_entity.pdbx_description
1 polymer ?
#
loop_
_entity_poly.entity_id
_entity_poly.type
_entity_poly.pdbx_seq_one_letter_code
_entity_poly.pdbx_strand_id
1 'polypeptide(L)'
;LARSGDAITADFVDFEVKRALEALASSPRSETRRLAAALVLRELARSVPPLFYMHAPAFLRTMWWGVRDPSRQVREHTVQALRAVLALLSVRSARMRAKWVIAVYEE
;
A
#
# COMPACT_ATOMS: atom_id res chain seq x y z
N LEU A 1 -12.22 14.45 -24.49
CA LEU A 1 -10.97 13.65 -24.57
C LEU A 1 -10.37 13.30 -23.19
N ALA A 2 -10.79 13.92 -22.08
CA ALA A 2 -10.21 13.65 -20.74
C ALA A 2 -10.63 12.32 -20.06
N ARG A 3 -11.73 11.68 -20.50
CA ARG A 3 -12.21 10.41 -19.87
C ARG A 3 -11.32 9.19 -20.14
N SER A 4 -10.59 9.18 -21.25
CA SER A 4 -9.78 8.02 -21.66
C SER A 4 -8.49 7.91 -20.83
N GLY A 5 -7.88 9.05 -20.48
CA GLY A 5 -6.66 9.09 -19.67
C GLY A 5 -6.90 8.68 -18.21
N ASP A 6 -8.04 9.09 -17.64
CA ASP A 6 -8.41 8.73 -16.26
C ASP A 6 -8.70 7.23 -16.10
N ALA A 7 -9.40 6.62 -17.06
CA ALA A 7 -9.68 5.17 -17.03
C ALA A 7 -8.40 4.33 -17.15
N ILE A 8 -7.50 4.69 -18.08
CA ILE A 8 -6.21 4.01 -18.25
C ILE A 8 -5.35 4.14 -16.99
N THR A 9 -5.39 5.31 -16.33
CA THR A 9 -4.67 5.55 -15.08
C THR A 9 -5.23 4.71 -13.93
N ALA A 10 -6.56 4.56 -13.84
CA ALA A 10 -7.19 3.73 -12.81
C ALA A 10 -6.84 2.24 -12.96
N ASP A 11 -6.92 1.71 -14.18
CA ASP A 11 -6.57 0.31 -14.47
C ASP A 11 -5.09 0.03 -14.21
N PHE A 12 -4.22 0.98 -14.57
CA PHE A 12 -2.79 0.88 -14.28
C PHE A 12 -2.50 0.85 -12.78
N VAL A 13 -3.13 1.73 -11.98
CA VAL A 13 -2.93 1.77 -10.53
C VAL A 13 -3.44 0.48 -9.88
N ASP A 14 -4.60 -0.01 -10.29
CA ASP A 14 -5.15 -1.28 -9.77
C ASP A 14 -4.18 -2.45 -10.05
N PHE A 15 -3.67 -2.54 -11.28
CA PHE A 15 -2.70 -3.56 -11.67
C PHE A 15 -1.40 -3.47 -10.85
N GLU A 16 -0.79 -2.28 -10.77
CA GLU A 16 0.49 -2.11 -10.05
C GLU A 16 0.36 -2.34 -8.55
N VAL A 17 -0.74 -1.91 -7.92
CA VAL A 17 -0.96 -2.18 -6.50
C VAL A 17 -1.09 -3.68 -6.24
N LYS A 18 -1.91 -4.41 -7.01
CA LYS A 18 -2.06 -5.87 -6.87
C LYS A 18 -0.73 -6.58 -7.04
N ARG A 19 0.00 -6.26 -8.11
CA ARG A 19 1.32 -6.82 -8.41
C ARG A 19 2.33 -6.55 -7.30
N ALA A 20 2.34 -5.35 -6.73
CA ALA A 20 3.24 -4.99 -5.65
C ALA A 20 2.88 -5.71 -4.33
N LEU A 21 1.60 -5.85 -4.00
CA LEU A 21 1.16 -6.62 -2.83
C LEU A 21 1.57 -8.09 -2.92
N GLU A 22 1.37 -8.72 -4.08
CA GLU A 22 1.83 -10.10 -4.33
C GLU A 22 3.35 -10.22 -4.22
N ALA A 23 4.09 -9.25 -4.77
CA ALA A 23 5.54 -9.21 -4.68
C ALA A 23 6.05 -9.04 -3.24
N LEU A 24 5.29 -8.36 -2.37
CA LEU A 24 5.62 -8.19 -0.96
C LEU A 24 5.33 -9.44 -0.13
N ALA A 25 4.24 -10.16 -0.42
CA ALA A 25 3.84 -11.37 0.30
C ALA A 25 4.59 -12.65 -0.12
N SER A 26 5.17 -12.68 -1.32
CA SER A 26 5.79 -13.89 -1.86
C SER A 26 7.23 -14.10 -1.32
N SER A 27 7.44 -15.23 -0.61
CA SER A 27 8.75 -15.74 -0.18
C SER A 27 9.21 -16.92 -1.07
N PRO A 28 10.52 -17.16 -1.33
CA PRO A 28 11.71 -16.34 -1.07
C PRO A 28 12.22 -15.77 -2.40
N ARG A 29 11.60 -14.70 -2.90
CA ARG A 29 12.13 -13.98 -4.08
C ARG A 29 12.87 -12.73 -3.63
N SER A 30 13.97 -12.46 -4.35
CA SER A 30 14.91 -11.33 -4.27
C SER A 30 14.50 -10.16 -3.37
N GLU A 31 15.39 -9.76 -2.47
CA GLU A 31 15.27 -8.52 -1.69
C GLU A 31 14.93 -7.31 -2.57
N THR A 32 15.57 -7.19 -3.74
CA THR A 32 15.33 -6.12 -4.71
C THR A 32 13.86 -6.05 -5.14
N ARG A 33 13.20 -7.20 -5.31
CA ARG A 33 11.78 -7.25 -5.70
C ARG A 33 10.88 -6.75 -4.57
N ARG A 34 11.15 -7.14 -3.32
CA ARG A 34 10.37 -6.71 -2.15
C ARG A 34 10.59 -5.22 -1.88
N LEU A 35 11.82 -4.73 -2.05
CA LEU A 35 12.14 -3.31 -1.97
C LEU A 35 11.40 -2.50 -3.05
N ALA A 36 11.43 -2.95 -4.30
CA ALA A 36 10.70 -2.32 -5.40
C ALA A 36 9.20 -2.27 -5.12
N ALA A 37 8.62 -3.36 -4.61
CA ALA A 37 7.21 -3.42 -4.22
C ALA A 37 6.87 -2.39 -3.13
N ALA A 38 7.68 -2.30 -2.07
CA ALA A 38 7.48 -1.33 -1.00
C ALA A 38 7.56 0.13 -1.51
N LEU A 39 8.48 0.42 -2.43
CA LEU A 39 8.61 1.74 -3.07
C LEU A 39 7.39 2.07 -3.95
N VAL A 40 6.94 1.13 -4.79
CA VAL A 40 5.76 1.32 -5.64
C VAL A 40 4.52 1.61 -4.80
N LEU A 41 4.27 0.82 -3.75
CA LEU A 41 3.14 1.04 -2.83
C LEU A 41 3.24 2.41 -2.15
N ARG A 42 4.43 2.81 -1.70
CA ARG A 42 4.67 4.13 -1.09
C ARG A 42 4.35 5.26 -2.06
N GLU A 43 4.85 5.20 -3.29
CA GLU A 43 4.66 6.28 -4.24
C GLU A 43 3.22 6.35 -4.73
N LEU A 44 2.57 5.23 -5.02
CA LEU A 44 1.15 5.21 -5.45
C LEU A 44 0.22 5.75 -4.36
N ALA A 45 0.46 5.41 -3.09
CA ALA A 45 -0.30 5.95 -1.97
C ALA A 45 -0.16 7.47 -1.83
N ARG A 46 0.95 8.06 -2.31
CA ARG A 46 1.23 9.51 -2.25
C ARG A 46 0.77 10.26 -3.50
N SER A 47 0.94 9.69 -4.68
CA SER A 47 0.69 10.35 -5.97
C SER A 47 -0.75 10.23 -6.44
N VAL A 48 -1.40 9.10 -6.15
CA VAL A 48 -2.81 8.84 -6.50
C VAL A 48 -3.64 8.34 -5.30
N PRO A 49 -3.74 9.15 -4.21
CA PRO A 49 -4.54 8.88 -3.03
C PRO A 49 -5.95 8.29 -3.27
N PRO A 50 -6.77 8.83 -4.19
CA PRO A 50 -8.16 8.38 -4.31
C PRO A 50 -8.27 6.95 -4.87
N LEU A 51 -7.39 6.59 -5.80
CA LEU A 51 -7.34 5.27 -6.42
C LEU A 51 -6.76 4.25 -5.45
N PHE A 52 -5.67 4.60 -4.75
CA PHE A 52 -5.05 3.71 -3.76
C PHE A 52 -5.98 3.40 -2.58
N TYR A 53 -6.85 4.33 -2.19
CA TYR A 53 -7.78 4.14 -1.07
C TYR A 53 -8.63 2.86 -1.20
N MET A 54 -9.02 2.48 -2.43
CA MET A 54 -9.79 1.27 -2.70
C MET A 54 -9.03 -0.01 -2.34
N HIS A 55 -7.69 0.05 -2.30
CA HIS A 55 -6.80 -1.05 -1.98
C HIS A 55 -6.28 -1.03 -0.54
N ALA A 56 -6.59 0.02 0.25
CA ALA A 56 -6.11 0.14 1.63
C ALA A 56 -6.40 -1.11 2.49
N PRO A 57 -7.59 -1.76 2.43
CA PRO A 57 -7.84 -2.99 3.17
C PRO A 57 -6.93 -4.16 2.77
N ALA A 58 -6.62 -4.28 1.47
CA ALA A 58 -5.71 -5.31 0.98
C ALA A 58 -4.29 -5.03 1.47
N PHE A 59 -3.83 -3.79 1.30
CA PHE A 59 -2.53 -3.34 1.79
C PHE A 59 -2.34 -3.61 3.29
N LEU A 60 -3.29 -3.27 4.15
CA LEU A 60 -3.18 -3.46 5.60
C LEU A 60 -3.02 -4.94 5.98
N ARG A 61 -3.61 -5.88 5.22
CA ARG A 61 -3.40 -7.32 5.44
C ARG A 61 -2.02 -7.80 4.97
N THR A 62 -1.46 -7.18 3.94
CA THR A 62 -0.21 -7.64 3.31
C THR A 62 1.05 -6.95 3.84
N MET A 63 0.93 -5.75 4.39
CA MET A 63 2.07 -4.93 4.79
C MET A 63 2.92 -5.56 5.90
N TRP A 64 2.34 -6.46 6.71
CA TRP A 64 3.05 -7.18 7.76
C TRP A 64 4.27 -7.97 7.25
N TRP A 65 4.20 -8.48 6.02
CA TRP A 65 5.34 -9.13 5.36
C TRP A 65 6.52 -8.17 5.17
N GLY A 66 6.25 -6.92 4.77
CA GLY A 66 7.28 -5.90 4.59
C GLY A 66 7.79 -5.31 5.91
N VAL A 67 6.93 -5.17 6.93
CA VAL A 67 7.33 -4.67 8.26
C VAL A 67 8.22 -5.67 9.00
N ARG A 68 8.01 -6.97 8.81
CA ARG A 68 8.78 -8.06 9.42
C ARG A 68 9.95 -8.53 8.54
N ASP A 69 10.25 -7.84 7.44
CA ASP A 69 11.31 -8.22 6.50
C ASP A 69 12.71 -8.15 7.14
N PRO A 70 13.65 -9.05 6.83
CA PRO A 70 15.03 -8.98 7.31
C PRO A 70 15.78 -7.72 6.85
N SER A 71 15.47 -7.17 5.67
CA SER A 71 16.12 -5.97 5.14
C SER A 71 15.56 -4.70 5.77
N ARG A 72 16.45 -3.85 6.30
CA ARG A 72 16.08 -2.56 6.88
C ARG A 72 15.39 -1.64 5.87
N GLN A 73 15.85 -1.63 4.63
CA GLN A 73 15.30 -0.74 3.59
C GLN A 73 13.84 -1.10 3.29
N VAL A 74 13.54 -2.40 3.16
CA VAL A 74 12.17 -2.88 2.93
C VAL A 74 11.26 -2.47 4.08
N ARG A 75 11.70 -2.66 5.33
CA ARG A 75 10.93 -2.25 6.52
C ARG A 75 10.63 -0.75 6.51
N GLU A 76 11.65 0.08 6.30
CA GLU A 76 11.51 1.53 6.32
C GLU A 76 10.53 2.05 5.27
N HIS A 77 10.63 1.56 4.02
CA HIS A 77 9.73 1.97 2.95
C HIS A 77 8.31 1.43 3.14
N THR A 78 8.15 0.23 3.70
CA THR A 78 6.82 -0.33 4.03
C THR A 78 6.13 0.51 5.11
N VAL A 79 6.87 0.93 6.14
CA VAL A 79 6.33 1.82 7.19
C VAL A 79 5.97 3.21 6.63
N GLN A 80 6.76 3.74 5.70
CA GLN A 80 6.41 4.99 5.01
C GLN A 80 5.14 4.86 4.16
N ALA A 81 4.95 3.72 3.47
CA ALA A 81 3.70 3.42 2.77
C ALA A 81 2.53 3.34 3.76
N LEU A 82 2.69 2.64 4.89
CA LEU A 82 1.68 2.56 5.94
C LEU A 82 1.29 3.93 6.48
N ARG A 83 2.26 4.82 6.73
CA ARG A 83 2.00 6.21 7.14
C ARG A 83 1.13 6.94 6.13
N ALA A 84 1.43 6.82 4.83
CA ALA A 84 0.63 7.44 3.78
C ALA A 84 -0.81 6.89 3.81
N VAL A 85 -0.98 5.57 3.88
CA VAL A 85 -2.30 4.93 3.92
C VAL A 85 -3.11 5.33 5.15
N LEU A 86 -2.50 5.38 6.34
CA LEU A 86 -3.18 5.83 7.56
C LEU A 86 -3.62 7.29 7.45
N ALA A 87 -2.81 8.16 6.83
CA ALA A 87 -3.21 9.53 6.54
C ALA A 87 -4.44 9.57 5.61
N LEU A 88 -4.49 8.73 4.57
CA LEU A 88 -5.67 8.60 3.69
C LEU A 88 -6.93 8.17 4.46
N LEU A 89 -6.80 7.18 5.34
CA LEU A 89 -7.92 6.66 6.13
C LEU A 89 -8.42 7.66 7.18
N SER A 90 -7.53 8.52 7.68
CA SER A 90 -7.86 9.47 8.75
C SER A 90 -8.86 10.55 8.32
N VAL A 91 -8.91 10.89 7.03
CA VAL A 91 -9.68 12.02 6.48
C VAL A 91 -11.18 11.71 6.32
N ARG A 92 -11.59 10.44 6.14
CA ARG A 92 -12.94 10.13 5.63
C ARG A 92 -14.02 9.73 6.64
N SER A 93 -13.70 9.22 7.85
CA SER A 93 -14.65 9.20 8.98
C SER A 93 -13.96 8.81 10.30
N ALA A 94 -14.35 9.44 11.41
CA ALA A 94 -13.83 9.10 12.73
C ALA A 94 -14.09 7.63 13.12
N ARG A 95 -15.23 7.07 12.70
CA ARG A 95 -15.64 5.69 12.98
C ARG A 95 -14.77 4.65 12.24
N MET A 96 -14.46 4.91 10.96
CA MET A 96 -13.60 4.02 10.18
C MET A 96 -12.15 4.12 10.62
N ARG A 97 -11.69 5.32 10.99
CA ARG A 97 -10.35 5.53 11.55
C ARG A 97 -10.12 4.70 12.82
N ALA A 98 -11.07 4.74 13.77
CA ALA A 98 -10.98 3.94 14.99
C ALA A 98 -10.89 2.44 14.67
N LYS A 99 -11.73 1.94 13.76
CA LYS A 99 -11.71 0.53 13.33
C LYS A 99 -10.34 0.09 12.79
N TRP A 100 -9.73 0.87 11.89
CA TRP A 100 -8.46 0.48 11.29
C TRP A 100 -7.26 0.67 12.21
N VAL A 101 -7.26 1.70 13.06
CA VAL A 101 -6.20 1.88 14.06
C VAL A 101 -6.20 0.72 15.05
N ILE A 102 -7.38 0.30 15.52
CA ILE A 102 -7.51 -0.86 16.40
C ILE A 102 -7.06 -2.13 15.68
N ALA A 103 -7.52 -2.36 14.44
CA ALA A 103 -7.12 -3.54 13.67
C ALA A 103 -5.59 -3.63 13.45
N VAL A 104 -4.92 -2.50 13.22
CA VAL A 104 -3.45 -2.48 13.08
C VAL A 104 -2.75 -2.72 14.41
N TYR A 105 -3.35 -2.32 15.54
CA TYR A 105 -2.77 -2.53 16.87
C TYR A 105 -2.94 -3.96 17.38
N GLU A 106 -4.01 -4.64 16.99
CA GLU A 106 -4.34 -6.01 17.43
C GLU A 106 -3.52 -7.12 16.75
N GLU A 107 -2.68 -6.79 15.77
CA GLU A 107 -2.03 -7.74 14.84
C GLU A 107 -0.49 -7.71 14.88
#